data_AF-A0A529ZG20-F1
#
_entry.id   AF-A0A529ZG20-F1
#
_cell.length_a   1.000
_cell.length_b   1.000
_cell.length_c   1.000
_cell.angle_alpha   90.00
_cell.angle_beta   90.00
_cell.angle_gamma   90.00
#
_symmetry.space_group_name_H-M   'P 1'
#
loop_
_entity.id
_entity.type
_entity.pdbx_description
1 polymer ?
#
loop_
_entity_poly.entity_id
_entity_poly.type
_entity_poly.pdbx_seq_one_letter_code
_entity_poly.pdbx_strand_id
1 'polypeptide(L)'
;GTLFYEKIVQSFTSMTQKKRALRVVYDVEREISHYLLTVSIINVSLGTVIGLGLWGLGMPNPLVWGAMAALLNFLPYVGALMTVLIVAVIALISFDTIAYALLAPAFVVLCDIVEGQFVTPMVVGRRLEINAVAIFIAIAFWSWLWG
;
A
#
# COMPACT_ATOMS: atom_id res chain seq x y z
N GLY A 1 12.84 -20.95 -7.37
CA GLY A 1 13.06 -22.40 -7.22
C GLY A 1 12.78 -23.10 -8.54
N THR A 2 13.82 -23.53 -9.25
CA THR A 2 13.77 -24.09 -10.61
C THR A 2 12.97 -25.39 -10.73
N LEU A 3 12.81 -26.14 -9.64
CA LEU A 3 12.07 -27.41 -9.57
C LEU A 3 10.57 -27.29 -9.86
N PHE A 4 9.95 -26.13 -9.55
CA PHE A 4 8.53 -25.91 -9.84
C PHE A 4 8.28 -25.72 -11.35
N TYR A 5 9.23 -25.07 -12.02
CA TYR A 5 9.21 -24.84 -13.47
C TYR A 5 9.37 -26.15 -14.24
N GLU A 6 10.25 -27.05 -13.79
CA GLU A 6 10.44 -28.36 -14.43
C GLU A 6 9.17 -29.23 -14.39
N LYS A 7 8.46 -29.25 -13.26
CA LYS A 7 7.24 -30.06 -13.10
C LYS A 7 6.08 -29.59 -13.96
N ILE A 8 5.90 -28.27 -14.12
CA ILE A 8 4.87 -27.70 -15.01
C ILE A 8 5.21 -27.95 -16.47
N VAL A 9 6.50 -27.90 -16.83
CA VAL A 9 6.95 -28.14 -18.19
C VAL A 9 6.80 -29.62 -18.58
N GLN A 10 6.87 -30.57 -17.64
CA GLN A 10 6.72 -32.00 -17.96
C GLN A 10 5.27 -32.46 -18.18
N SER A 11 4.25 -31.70 -17.74
CA SER A 11 2.84 -32.10 -17.89
C SER A 11 2.21 -31.73 -19.24
N PHE A 12 2.87 -30.91 -20.06
CA PHE A 12 2.37 -30.51 -21.38
C PHE A 12 3.13 -31.21 -22.53
N THR A 13 2.39 -31.82 -23.45
CA THR A 13 2.90 -32.69 -24.52
C THR A 13 3.43 -31.96 -25.76
N SER A 14 3.24 -30.64 -25.89
CA SER A 14 3.72 -29.84 -27.03
C SER A 14 4.66 -28.69 -26.64
N MET A 15 5.80 -28.56 -27.34
CA MET A 15 6.77 -27.45 -27.17
C MET A 15 6.14 -26.07 -27.37
N THR A 16 5.06 -25.97 -28.13
CA THR A 16 4.30 -24.74 -28.36
C THR A 16 3.51 -24.33 -27.11
N GLN A 17 2.96 -25.29 -26.35
CA GLN A 17 2.24 -25.02 -25.10
C GLN A 17 3.20 -24.63 -23.97
N LYS A 18 4.38 -25.26 -23.90
CA LYS A 18 5.45 -24.90 -22.94
C LYS A 18 5.96 -23.47 -23.15
N LYS A 19 6.24 -23.07 -24.41
CA LYS A 19 6.65 -21.69 -24.75
C LYS A 19 5.55 -20.66 -24.44
N ARG A 20 4.28 -21.03 -24.63
CA ARG A 20 3.14 -20.16 -24.31
C ARG A 20 2.94 -19.99 -22.80
N ALA A 21 3.05 -21.06 -22.02
CA ALA A 21 2.99 -21.01 -20.57
C ALA A 21 4.13 -20.19 -19.95
N LEU A 22 5.37 -20.39 -20.41
CA LEU A 22 6.52 -19.59 -19.98
C LEU A 22 6.35 -18.10 -20.33
N ARG A 23 5.84 -17.78 -21.52
CA ARG A 23 5.56 -16.40 -21.92
C ARG A 23 4.52 -15.75 -20.98
N VAL A 24 3.43 -16.45 -20.67
CA VAL A 24 2.41 -15.95 -19.73
C VAL A 24 3.00 -15.72 -18.34
N VAL A 25 3.84 -16.63 -17.83
CA VAL A 25 4.49 -16.44 -16.53
C VAL A 25 5.43 -15.23 -16.53
N TYR A 26 6.24 -15.05 -17.57
CA TYR A 26 7.11 -13.88 -17.72
C TYR A 26 6.32 -12.57 -17.84
N ASP A 27 5.20 -12.58 -18.58
CA ASP A 27 4.34 -11.42 -18.73
C ASP A 27 3.71 -11.04 -17.37
N VAL A 28 3.24 -12.02 -16.61
CA VAL A 28 2.69 -11.82 -15.26
C VAL A 28 3.76 -11.33 -14.28
N GLU A 29 4.97 -11.91 -14.27
CA GLU A 29 6.06 -11.43 -13.41
C GLU A 29 6.43 -9.97 -13.72
N ARG A 30 6.44 -9.60 -15.00
CA ARG A 30 6.73 -8.23 -15.43
C ARG A 30 5.64 -7.27 -15.00
N GLU A 31 4.38 -7.67 -15.13
CA GLU A 31 3.23 -6.86 -14.75
C GLU A 31 3.15 -6.65 -13.24
N ILE A 32 3.39 -7.71 -12.45
CA ILE A 32 3.53 -7.62 -10.98
C ILE A 32 4.67 -6.68 -10.60
N SER A 33 5.83 -6.81 -11.25
CA SER A 33 6.98 -5.94 -10.97
C SER A 33 6.66 -4.48 -11.24
N HIS A 34 6.02 -4.18 -12.38
CA HIS A 34 5.58 -2.82 -12.72
C HIS A 34 4.55 -2.28 -11.71
N TYR A 35 3.60 -3.12 -11.29
CA TYR A 35 2.61 -2.75 -10.28
C TYR A 35 3.26 -2.44 -8.93
N LEU A 36 4.13 -3.33 -8.42
CA LEU A 36 4.84 -3.13 -7.16
C LEU A 36 5.73 -1.88 -7.18
N LEU A 37 6.42 -1.61 -8.30
CA LEU A 37 7.17 -0.37 -8.47
C LEU A 37 6.27 0.86 -8.43
N THR A 38 5.12 0.81 -9.11
CA THR A 38 4.16 1.91 -9.14
C THR A 38 3.60 2.20 -7.75
N VAL A 39 3.16 1.16 -7.02
CA VAL A 39 2.68 1.26 -5.64
C VAL A 39 3.77 1.79 -4.71
N SER A 40 5.01 1.32 -4.87
CA SER A 40 6.14 1.79 -4.05
C SER A 40 6.40 3.28 -4.25
N ILE A 41 6.37 3.77 -5.50
CA ILE A 41 6.58 5.19 -5.81
C ILE A 41 5.46 6.03 -5.18
N ILE A 42 4.21 5.59 -5.30
CA ILE A 42 3.06 6.28 -4.70
C ILE A 42 3.21 6.36 -3.19
N ASN A 43 3.49 5.23 -2.53
CA ASN A 43 3.62 5.18 -1.07
C ASN A 43 4.78 6.03 -0.55
N VAL A 44 5.94 6.00 -1.24
CA VAL A 44 7.09 6.85 -0.88
C VAL A 44 6.76 8.33 -1.09
N SER A 45 6.07 8.69 -2.17
CA SER A 45 5.65 10.07 -2.41
C SER A 45 4.67 10.56 -1.33
N LEU A 46 3.68 9.74 -0.97
CA LEU A 46 2.71 10.03 0.09
C LEU A 46 3.41 10.20 1.43
N GLY A 47 4.27 9.26 1.82
CA GLY A 47 5.02 9.34 3.07
C GLY A 47 5.95 10.55 3.12
N THR A 48 6.51 10.97 1.98
CA THR A 48 7.30 12.20 1.88
C THR A 48 6.44 13.44 2.10
N VAL A 49 5.26 13.51 1.49
CA VAL A 49 4.30 14.62 1.68
C VAL A 49 3.84 14.69 3.14
N ILE A 50 3.49 13.55 3.73
CA ILE A 50 3.12 13.44 5.14
C ILE A 50 4.27 13.90 6.03
N GLY A 51 5.48 13.38 5.82
CA GLY A 51 6.66 13.76 6.59
C GLY A 51 6.98 15.26 6.51
N LEU A 52 6.92 15.85 5.32
CA LEU A 52 7.15 17.29 5.13
C LEU A 52 6.06 18.15 5.79
N GLY A 53 4.80 17.74 5.71
CA GLY A 53 3.71 18.46 6.38
C GLY A 53 3.80 18.39 7.90
N LEU A 54 4.11 17.20 8.45
CA LEU A 54 4.33 17.03 9.89
C LEU A 54 5.56 17.81 10.38
N TRP A 55 6.61 17.90 9.56
CA TRP A 55 7.76 18.75 9.85
C TRP A 55 7.36 20.24 9.91
N GLY A 56 6.56 20.71 8.96
CA GLY A 56 6.02 22.08 8.96
C GLY A 56 5.12 22.40 10.18
N LEU A 57 4.45 21.39 10.73
CA LEU A 57 3.64 21.51 11.95
C LEU A 57 4.46 21.47 13.24
N GLY A 58 5.78 21.22 13.16
CA GLY A 58 6.67 21.13 14.32
C GLY A 58 6.59 19.80 15.06
N MET A 59 6.09 18.74 14.41
CA MET A 59 5.99 17.41 15.03
C MET A 59 7.39 16.81 15.27
N PRO A 60 7.64 16.14 16.41
CA PRO A 60 8.91 15.46 16.65
C PRO A 60 9.09 14.25 15.70
N ASN A 61 10.31 14.05 15.21
CA ASN A 61 10.69 12.95 14.32
C ASN A 61 9.77 12.76 13.10
N PRO A 62 9.52 13.81 12.28
CA PRO A 62 8.56 13.75 11.18
C PRO A 62 8.96 12.74 10.09
N LEU A 63 10.26 12.48 9.93
CA LEU A 63 10.77 11.46 9.02
C LEU A 63 10.31 10.04 9.40
N VAL A 64 10.25 9.74 10.70
CA VAL A 64 9.81 8.43 11.20
C VAL A 64 8.34 8.23 10.86
N TRP A 65 7.51 9.23 11.10
CA TRP A 65 6.07 9.17 10.81
C TRP A 65 5.77 9.11 9.31
N GLY A 66 6.50 9.88 8.49
CA GLY A 66 6.38 9.79 7.03
C GLY A 66 6.83 8.44 6.47
N ALA A 67 7.94 7.89 6.95
CA ALA A 67 8.40 6.56 6.55
C ALA A 67 7.42 5.46 6.99
N MET A 68 6.89 5.57 8.20
CA MET A 68 5.88 4.66 8.73
C MET A 68 4.59 4.72 7.88
N ALA A 69 4.15 5.92 7.49
CA ALA A 69 3.02 6.10 6.58
C ALA A 69 3.27 5.40 5.24
N ALA A 70 4.44 5.60 4.62
CA ALA A 70 4.80 4.93 3.36
C ALA A 70 4.79 3.40 3.48
N LEU A 71 5.29 2.84 4.58
CA LEU A 71 5.32 1.39 4.80
C LEU A 71 3.93 0.82 5.09
N LEU A 72 3.16 1.49 5.93
CA LEU A 72 1.82 1.05 6.32
C LEU A 72 0.84 1.12 5.14
N ASN A 73 0.99 2.09 4.25
CA ASN A 73 0.09 2.28 3.10
C ASN A 73 0.15 1.14 2.06
N PHE A 74 1.08 0.18 2.19
CA PHE A 74 1.00 -1.10 1.45
C PHE A 74 -0.29 -1.89 1.77
N LEU A 75 -0.90 -1.69 2.94
CA LEU A 75 -2.21 -2.21 3.30
C LEU A 75 -3.24 -1.08 3.23
N PRO A 76 -4.08 -1.03 2.17
CA PRO A 76 -5.13 -0.03 2.07
C PRO A 76 -6.05 -0.05 3.28
N TYR A 77 -6.53 1.12 3.70
CA TYR A 77 -7.38 1.37 4.87
C TYR A 77 -6.72 1.08 6.23
N VAL A 78 -6.13 -0.10 6.42
CA VAL A 78 -5.46 -0.47 7.68
C VAL A 78 -4.27 0.44 7.91
N GLY A 79 -3.45 0.64 6.87
CA GLY A 79 -2.27 1.49 6.97
C GLY A 79 -2.59 2.95 7.27
N ALA A 80 -3.59 3.49 6.58
CA ALA A 80 -4.11 4.84 6.79
C ALA A 80 -4.64 5.00 8.23
N LEU A 81 -5.53 4.12 8.68
CA LEU A 81 -6.08 4.13 10.04
C LEU A 81 -4.97 4.07 11.10
N MET A 82 -4.01 3.16 10.94
CA MET A 82 -2.90 3.01 11.89
C MET A 82 -2.02 4.26 11.93
N THR A 83 -1.70 4.83 10.77
CA THR A 83 -0.88 6.05 10.67
C THR A 83 -1.57 7.22 11.36
N VAL A 84 -2.86 7.44 11.07
CA VAL A 84 -3.65 8.51 11.67
C VAL A 84 -3.74 8.35 13.20
N LEU A 85 -4.01 7.13 13.68
CA LEU A 85 -4.10 6.86 15.12
C LEU A 85 -2.78 7.12 15.84
N ILE A 86 -1.66 6.62 15.30
CA ILE A 86 -0.34 6.80 15.91
C ILE A 86 0.04 8.29 15.91
N VAL A 87 -0.13 8.98 14.78
CA VAL A 87 0.16 10.42 14.68
C VAL A 87 -0.72 11.22 15.63
N ALA A 88 -2.00 10.88 15.78
CA ALA A 88 -2.89 11.54 16.72
C ALA A 88 -2.42 11.40 18.18
N VAL A 89 -2.07 10.18 18.60
CA VAL A 89 -1.57 9.92 19.96
C VAL A 89 -0.30 10.71 20.22
N ILE A 90 0.66 10.68 19.27
CA ILE A 90 1.93 11.37 19.44
C ILE A 90 1.74 12.89 19.45
N ALA A 91 0.89 13.43 18.58
CA ALA A 91 0.60 14.86 18.55
C ALA A 91 -0.06 15.34 19.85
N LEU A 92 -0.97 14.56 20.43
CA LEU A 92 -1.61 14.88 21.72
C LEU A 92 -0.61 14.88 22.89
N ILE A 93 0.44 14.08 22.81
CA ILE A 93 1.51 14.04 23.82
C ILE A 93 2.55 15.14 23.59
N SER A 94 2.75 15.55 22.33
CA SER A 94 3.83 16.47 21.94
C SER A 94 3.43 17.94 22.01
N PHE A 95 2.14 18.27 21.89
CA PHE A 95 1.66 19.65 21.84
C PHE A 95 0.79 20.00 23.05
N ASP A 96 0.98 21.21 23.59
CA ASP A 96 0.28 21.67 24.80
C ASP A 96 -1.21 21.93 24.60
N THR A 97 -1.64 22.18 23.35
CA THR A 97 -3.03 22.50 23.03
C THR A 97 -3.65 21.44 22.13
N ILE A 98 -4.77 20.85 22.57
CA ILE A 98 -5.52 19.81 21.83
C ILE A 98 -5.89 20.27 20.42
N ALA A 99 -6.31 21.54 20.26
CA ALA A 99 -6.66 22.09 18.95
C ALA A 99 -5.48 22.08 17.96
N TYR A 100 -4.26 22.36 18.46
CA TYR A 100 -3.05 22.31 17.64
C TYR A 100 -2.61 20.86 17.38
N ALA A 101 -2.71 19.99 18.39
CA ALA A 101 -2.43 18.56 18.25
C ALA A 101 -3.27 17.87 17.19
N LEU A 102 -4.54 18.26 17.03
CA LEU A 102 -5.44 17.70 16.02
C LEU A 102 -5.08 18.08 14.57
N LEU A 103 -4.26 19.11 14.35
CA LEU A 103 -3.84 19.50 13.00
C LEU A 103 -3.00 18.43 12.31
N ALA A 104 -2.12 17.75 13.06
CA ALA A 104 -1.27 16.69 12.53
C ALA A 104 -2.07 15.49 11.97
N PRO A 105 -2.95 14.82 12.74
CA PRO A 105 -3.77 13.74 12.20
C PRO A 105 -4.78 14.23 11.17
N ALA A 106 -5.31 15.46 11.28
CA ALA A 106 -6.17 16.03 10.24
C ALA A 106 -5.43 16.20 8.90
N PHE A 107 -4.16 16.61 8.93
CA PHE A 107 -3.33 16.69 7.74
C PHE A 107 -3.09 15.32 7.10
N VAL A 108 -2.78 14.29 7.90
CA VAL A 108 -2.62 12.91 7.41
C VAL A 108 -3.90 12.42 6.73
N VAL A 109 -5.06 12.61 7.37
CA VAL A 109 -6.37 12.25 6.80
C VAL A 109 -6.61 12.98 5.48
N LEU A 110 -6.26 14.26 5.39
CA LEU A 110 -6.41 15.02 4.16
C LEU A 110 -5.51 14.49 3.04
N CYS A 111 -4.26 14.11 3.33
CA CYS A 111 -3.38 13.44 2.38
C CYS A 111 -3.97 12.11 1.89
N ASP A 112 -4.49 11.28 2.81
CA ASP A 112 -5.09 9.99 2.47
C ASP A 112 -6.36 10.15 1.62
N ILE A 113 -7.19 11.17 1.88
CA ILE A 113 -8.35 11.48 1.05
C ILE A 113 -7.91 11.89 -0.36
N VAL A 114 -6.90 12.75 -0.47
CA VAL A 114 -6.37 13.18 -1.78
C VAL A 114 -5.80 11.97 -2.54
N GLU A 115 -5.07 11.11 -1.86
CA GLU A 115 -4.50 9.89 -2.44
C GLU A 115 -5.60 8.91 -2.91
N GLY A 116 -6.57 8.62 -2.06
CA GLY A 116 -7.69 7.72 -2.39
C GLY A 116 -8.65 8.26 -3.46
N GLN A 117 -8.87 9.57 -3.53
CA GLN A 117 -9.83 10.19 -4.47
C GLN A 117 -9.20 10.67 -5.78
N PHE A 118 -7.89 10.96 -5.81
CA PHE A 118 -7.22 11.47 -7.01
C PHE A 118 -6.13 10.52 -7.52
N VAL A 119 -5.23 10.06 -6.65
CA VAL A 119 -4.05 9.27 -7.07
C VAL A 119 -4.48 7.85 -7.48
N THR A 120 -5.26 7.18 -6.64
CA THR A 120 -5.76 5.83 -6.92
C THR A 120 -6.56 5.76 -8.24
N PRO A 121 -7.57 6.60 -8.51
CA PRO A 121 -8.32 6.52 -9.77
C PRO A 121 -7.53 6.96 -11.00
N MET A 122 -6.53 7.85 -10.85
CA MET A 122 -5.67 8.28 -11.95
C MET A 122 -4.66 7.19 -12.35
N VAL A 123 -4.18 6.40 -11.38
CA VAL A 123 -3.20 5.32 -11.62
C VAL A 123 -3.89 4.02 -12.01
N VAL A 124 -4.96 3.64 -11.32
CA VAL A 124 -5.58 2.30 -11.49
C VAL A 124 -6.76 2.33 -12.48
N GLY A 125 -7.14 3.52 -12.95
CA GLY A 125 -8.27 3.69 -13.85
C GLY A 125 -9.61 3.44 -13.16
N ARG A 126 -10.67 3.91 -13.81
CA ARG A 126 -12.06 4.02 -13.32
C ARG A 126 -12.78 2.69 -12.98
N ARG A 127 -12.06 1.62 -12.64
CA ARG A 127 -12.61 0.27 -12.40
C ARG A 127 -12.15 -0.35 -11.09
N LEU A 128 -12.25 0.38 -10.00
CA LEU A 128 -12.11 -0.20 -8.67
C LEU A 128 -13.17 0.35 -7.73
N GLU A 129 -14.40 -0.11 -7.96
CA GLU A 129 -15.19 -0.56 -6.82
C GLU A 129 -14.47 -1.79 -6.24
N ILE A 130 -13.33 -1.59 -5.54
CA ILE A 130 -12.83 -2.64 -4.64
C ILE A 130 -13.84 -2.66 -3.51
N ASN A 131 -14.89 -3.41 -3.76
CA ASN A 131 -15.93 -3.73 -2.81
C ASN A 131 -15.24 -4.27 -1.57
N ALA A 132 -15.58 -3.73 -0.39
CA ALA A 132 -15.04 -4.16 0.91
C ALA A 132 -14.96 -5.68 1.06
N VAL A 133 -15.83 -6.41 0.35
CA VAL A 133 -15.81 -7.87 0.13
C VAL A 133 -14.42 -8.42 -0.22
N ALA A 134 -13.65 -7.83 -1.13
CA ALA A 134 -12.32 -8.34 -1.52
C ALA A 134 -11.32 -8.29 -0.36
N ILE A 135 -11.40 -7.24 0.47
CA ILE A 135 -10.56 -7.08 1.66
C ILE A 135 -10.96 -8.11 2.72
N PHE A 136 -12.26 -8.28 2.95
CA PHE A 136 -12.78 -9.33 3.83
C PHE A 136 -12.34 -10.72 3.37
N ILE A 137 -12.36 -11.02 2.07
CA ILE A 137 -11.90 -12.30 1.52
C ILE A 137 -10.39 -12.47 1.75
N ALA A 138 -9.57 -11.44 1.51
CA ALA A 138 -8.14 -11.50 1.74
C ALA A 138 -7.81 -11.77 3.22
N ILE A 139 -8.49 -11.08 4.13
CA ILE A 139 -8.33 -11.26 5.58
C ILE A 139 -8.83 -12.64 6.00
N ALA A 140 -9.99 -13.09 5.54
CA ALA A 140 -10.53 -14.41 5.87
C ALA A 140 -9.64 -15.54 5.33
N PHE A 141 -9.11 -15.40 4.12
CA PHE A 141 -8.18 -16.36 3.53
C PHE A 141 -6.88 -16.46 4.35
N TRP A 142 -6.29 -15.32 4.73
CA TRP A 142 -5.10 -15.32 5.58
C TRP A 142 -5.44 -15.86 6.97
N SER A 143 -6.53 -15.43 7.59
CA SER A 143 -6.94 -15.91 8.91
C SER A 143 -7.25 -17.40 8.95
N TRP A 144 -7.69 -18.01 7.84
CA TRP A 144 -7.84 -19.46 7.70
C TRP A 144 -6.51 -20.19 7.47
N LEU A 145 -5.59 -19.57 6.72
CA LEU A 145 -4.28 -20.16 6.39
C LEU A 145 -3.34 -20.23 7.61
N TRP A 146 -3.51 -19.32 8.56
CA TRP A 146 -2.80 -19.29 9.84
C TRP A 146 -3.67 -19.73 11.02
N GLY A 147 -4.88 -20.22 10.74
CA GLY A 147 -5.83 -20.74 11.72
C GLY A 147 -5.40 -22.08 12.30
#